data_AF-A0A0D2TDR4-F1
#
_entry.id   AF-A0A0D2TDR4-F1
#
_cell.length_a   1.000
_cell.length_b   1.000
_cell.length_c   1.000
_cell.angle_alpha   90.00
_cell.angle_beta   90.00
_cell.angle_gamma   90.00
#
_symmetry.space_group_name_H-M   'P 1'
#
loop_
_entity.id
_entity.type
_entity.pdbx_description
1 polymer ?
#
loop_
_entity_poly.entity_id
_entity_poly.type
_entity_poly.pdbx_seq_one_letter_code
_entity_poly.pdbx_strand_id
1 'polypeptide(L)'
;MSYAIIMHRIRILHSFSVVFLYWSASSSDSDPQYANIDERKRKRMLSNRESARRSRMRKQKRLQDLVQEVSALQKDNSQISERISVATQCSIEMQSANNVLRAQAMELTERLRSLNSVLQVVEEVGGYAVDIPEIPEPWQLPCPIQPIMASVDMFEYDG
;
A
#
# COMPACT_ATOMS: atom_id res chain seq x y z
N MET A 1 -15.55 -52.60 -32.30
CA MET A 1 -14.76 -51.77 -31.36
C MET A 1 -14.98 -52.14 -29.88
N SER A 2 -16.16 -52.60 -29.45
CA SER A 2 -16.48 -52.83 -28.03
C SER A 2 -15.75 -54.01 -27.35
N TYR A 3 -15.50 -55.12 -28.07
CA TYR A 3 -14.87 -56.31 -27.48
C TYR A 3 -13.41 -56.12 -27.05
N ALA A 4 -12.64 -55.33 -27.80
CA ALA A 4 -11.24 -55.05 -27.47
C ALA A 4 -11.10 -54.28 -26.14
N ILE A 5 -12.02 -53.34 -25.88
CA ILE A 5 -12.07 -52.56 -24.63
C ILE A 5 -12.44 -53.46 -23.45
N ILE A 6 -13.42 -54.35 -23.64
CA ILE A 6 -13.86 -55.29 -22.60
C ILE A 6 -12.72 -56.26 -22.23
N MET A 7 -12.06 -56.87 -23.22
CA MET A 7 -10.93 -57.78 -22.98
C MET A 7 -9.73 -57.08 -22.33
N HIS A 8 -9.46 -55.82 -22.69
CA HIS A 8 -8.39 -55.04 -22.05
C HIS A 8 -8.67 -54.79 -20.56
N ARG A 9 -9.92 -54.46 -20.21
CA ARG A 9 -10.34 -54.27 -18.81
C ARG A 9 -10.29 -55.57 -18.02
N ILE A 10 -10.73 -56.70 -18.59
CA ILE A 10 -10.64 -58.02 -17.95
C ILE A 10 -9.18 -58.40 -17.68
N ARG A 11 -8.29 -58.16 -18.66
CA ARG A 11 -6.86 -58.46 -18.54
C ARG A 11 -6.17 -57.59 -17.49
N ILE A 12 -6.54 -56.31 -17.41
CA ILE A 12 -6.07 -55.40 -16.36
C ILE A 12 -6.54 -55.89 -14.98
N LEU A 13 -7.83 -56.17 -14.81
CA LEU A 13 -8.38 -56.65 -13.54
C LEU A 13 -7.77 -57.98 -13.10
N HIS A 14 -7.55 -58.91 -14.04
CA HIS A 14 -6.89 -60.18 -13.75
C HIS A 14 -5.42 -59.98 -13.36
N SER A 15 -4.71 -59.07 -14.04
CA SER A 15 -3.33 -58.70 -13.68
C SER A 15 -3.27 -58.05 -12.29
N PHE A 16 -4.20 -57.16 -11.95
CA PHE A 16 -4.30 -56.58 -10.61
C PHE A 16 -4.65 -57.63 -9.56
N SER A 17 -5.57 -58.55 -9.86
CA SER A 17 -5.94 -59.65 -8.95
C SER A 17 -4.77 -60.59 -8.68
N VAL A 18 -4.02 -60.99 -9.71
CA VAL A 18 -2.82 -61.83 -9.57
C VAL A 18 -1.74 -61.12 -8.75
N VAL A 19 -1.49 -59.83 -9.02
CA VAL A 19 -0.53 -59.03 -8.24
C VAL A 19 -0.98 -58.87 -6.79
N PHE A 20 -2.27 -58.65 -6.54
CA PHE A 20 -2.85 -58.52 -5.20
C PHE A 20 -2.80 -59.84 -4.41
N LEU A 21 -3.09 -60.96 -5.07
CA LEU A 21 -2.99 -62.30 -4.48
C LEU A 21 -1.53 -62.67 -4.20
N TYR A 22 -0.59 -62.35 -5.09
CA TYR A 22 0.84 -62.58 -4.88
C TYR A 22 1.40 -61.71 -3.74
N TRP A 23 1.00 -60.45 -3.66
CA TRP A 23 1.33 -59.57 -2.53
C TRP A 23 0.81 -60.12 -1.20
N SER A 24 -0.40 -60.68 -1.20
CA SER A 24 -1.02 -61.26 -0.01
C SER A 24 -0.39 -62.60 0.38
N ALA A 25 -0.04 -63.45 -0.58
CA ALA A 25 0.64 -64.73 -0.33
C ALA A 25 2.08 -64.53 0.17
N SER A 26 2.81 -63.55 -0.38
CA SER A 26 4.16 -63.18 0.08
C SER A 26 4.18 -62.57 1.48
N SER A 27 3.03 -62.13 2.01
CA SER A 27 2.90 -61.59 3.37
C SER A 27 2.65 -62.68 4.43
N SER A 28 2.41 -63.94 4.02
CA SER A 28 2.07 -65.04 4.93
C SER A 28 3.28 -65.81 5.47
N ASP A 29 4.48 -65.55 4.94
CA ASP A 29 5.74 -66.13 5.41
C ASP A 29 6.51 -65.05 6.18
N SER A 30 6.45 -65.10 7.51
CA SER A 30 6.93 -64.04 8.39
C SER A 30 8.44 -64.16 8.67
N ASP A 31 9.25 -63.82 7.67
CA ASP A 31 10.67 -63.54 7.88
C ASP A 31 10.81 -62.20 8.66
N PRO A 32 11.55 -62.14 9.79
CA PRO A 32 11.71 -60.95 10.64
C PRO A 32 12.14 -59.68 9.87
N GLN A 33 12.76 -59.81 8.70
CA GLN A 33 13.09 -58.70 7.81
C GLN A 33 11.84 -57.98 7.25
N TYR A 34 10.78 -58.70 6.90
CA TYR A 34 9.55 -58.13 6.35
C TYR A 34 8.72 -57.39 7.40
N ALA A 35 8.64 -57.94 8.62
CA ALA A 35 7.98 -57.26 9.75
C ALA A 35 8.64 -55.90 10.07
N ASN A 36 9.98 -55.81 9.95
CA ASN A 36 10.71 -54.56 10.14
C ASN A 36 10.42 -53.54 9.03
N ILE A 37 10.32 -54.01 7.77
CA ILE A 37 9.98 -53.17 6.61
C ILE A 37 8.57 -52.58 6.76
N ASP A 38 7.60 -53.39 7.19
CA ASP A 38 6.22 -52.94 7.41
C ASP A 38 6.10 -51.93 8.54
N GLU A 39 6.81 -52.15 9.65
CA GLU A 39 6.86 -51.18 10.74
C GLU A 39 7.53 -49.87 10.31
N ARG A 40 8.61 -49.94 9.52
CA ARG A 40 9.26 -48.75 8.93
C ARG A 40 8.34 -48.03 7.94
N LYS A 41 7.55 -48.75 7.15
CA LYS A 41 6.56 -48.19 6.23
C LYS A 41 5.45 -47.48 7.01
N ARG A 42 4.92 -48.12 8.07
CA ARG A 42 3.91 -47.56 8.96
C ARG A 42 4.40 -46.27 9.62
N LYS A 43 5.61 -46.26 10.20
CA LYS A 43 6.23 -45.06 10.78
C LYS A 43 6.40 -43.94 9.74
N ARG A 44 6.83 -44.26 8.52
CA ARG A 44 6.95 -43.29 7.41
C ARG A 44 5.60 -42.70 7.02
N MET A 45 4.53 -43.51 6.94
CA MET A 45 3.19 -43.01 6.63
C MET A 45 2.68 -42.04 7.70
N LEU A 46 2.88 -42.36 8.99
CA LEU A 46 2.50 -41.45 10.08
C LEU A 46 3.32 -40.15 10.08
N SER A 47 4.64 -40.25 9.90
CA SER A 47 5.52 -39.08 9.84
C SER A 47 5.21 -38.19 8.63
N ASN A 48 4.98 -38.78 7.45
CA ASN A 48 4.61 -38.04 6.24
C ASN A 48 3.22 -37.39 6.38
N ARG A 49 2.26 -38.09 6.97
CA ARG A 49 0.94 -37.52 7.27
C ARG A 49 1.09 -36.30 8.18
N GLU A 50 1.89 -36.40 9.22
CA GLU A 50 2.11 -35.32 10.16
C GLU A 50 2.91 -34.16 9.53
N SER A 51 3.90 -34.44 8.68
CA SER A 51 4.65 -33.40 7.97
C SER A 51 3.82 -32.69 6.91
N ALA A 52 2.95 -33.41 6.19
CA ALA A 52 1.98 -32.84 5.28
C ALA A 52 0.96 -31.95 6.02
N ARG A 53 0.47 -32.38 7.18
CA ARG A 53 -0.41 -31.57 8.06
C ARG A 53 0.30 -30.29 8.48
N ARG A 54 1.52 -30.37 9.03
CA ARG A 54 2.32 -29.20 9.43
C ARG A 54 2.62 -28.27 8.27
N SER A 55 2.91 -28.81 7.08
CA SER A 55 3.12 -28.02 5.87
C SER A 55 1.86 -27.23 5.47
N ARG A 56 0.69 -27.88 5.48
CA ARG A 56 -0.60 -27.21 5.23
C ARG A 56 -0.89 -26.13 6.26
N MET A 57 -0.69 -26.42 7.54
CA MET A 57 -0.89 -25.44 8.63
C MET A 57 0.01 -24.22 8.48
N ARG A 58 1.30 -24.40 8.15
CA ARG A 58 2.22 -23.27 7.92
C ARG A 58 1.81 -22.42 6.73
N LYS A 59 1.37 -23.04 5.62
CA LYS A 59 0.85 -22.31 4.46
C LYS A 59 -0.42 -21.54 4.80
N GLN A 60 -1.35 -22.16 5.54
CA GLN A 60 -2.57 -21.52 5.99
C GLN A 60 -2.28 -20.31 6.88
N LYS A 61 -1.38 -20.46 7.85
CA LYS A 61 -0.96 -19.35 8.71
C LYS A 61 -0.37 -18.19 7.89
N ARG A 62 0.56 -18.48 6.97
CA ARG A 62 1.14 -17.46 6.10
C ARG A 62 0.08 -16.72 5.28
N LEU A 63 -0.91 -17.43 4.74
CA LEU A 63 -2.02 -16.80 4.00
C LEU A 63 -2.86 -15.90 4.91
N GLN A 64 -3.14 -16.33 6.14
CA GLN A 64 -3.87 -15.51 7.10
C GLN A 64 -3.08 -14.25 7.49
N ASP A 65 -1.78 -14.39 7.74
CA ASP A 65 -0.89 -13.27 8.07
C ASP A 65 -0.87 -12.25 6.90
N LEU A 66 -0.72 -12.72 5.66
CA LEU A 66 -0.79 -11.88 4.44
C LEU A 66 -2.14 -11.16 4.28
N VAL A 67 -3.25 -11.84 4.56
CA VAL A 67 -4.59 -11.22 4.48
C VAL A 67 -4.74 -10.11 5.53
N GLN A 68 -4.23 -10.35 6.75
CA GLN A 68 -4.23 -9.34 7.80
C GLN A 68 -3.37 -8.14 7.42
N GLU A 69 -2.16 -8.37 6.90
CA GLU A 69 -1.27 -7.31 6.43
C GLU A 69 -1.91 -6.47 5.31
N VAL A 70 -2.51 -7.10 4.30
CA VAL A 70 -3.23 -6.39 3.23
C VAL A 70 -4.38 -5.57 3.82
N SER A 71 -5.15 -6.11 4.76
CA SER A 71 -6.26 -5.38 5.38
C SER A 71 -5.80 -4.17 6.21
N ALA A 72 -4.66 -4.31 6.91
CA ALA A 72 -4.05 -3.21 7.66
C ALA A 72 -3.55 -2.12 6.71
N LEU A 73 -2.80 -2.49 5.67
CA LEU A 73 -2.30 -1.56 4.65
C LEU A 73 -3.44 -0.84 3.91
N GLN A 74 -4.55 -1.53 3.62
CA GLN A 74 -5.72 -0.90 3.01
C GLN A 74 -6.35 0.15 3.93
N LYS A 75 -6.42 -0.13 5.23
CA LYS A 75 -6.92 0.82 6.24
C LYS A 75 -5.99 2.02 6.39
N ASP A 76 -4.68 1.79 6.41
CA ASP A 76 -3.70 2.86 6.53
C ASP A 76 -3.71 3.74 5.27
N ASN A 77 -3.83 3.13 4.10
CA ASN A 77 -3.93 3.86 2.84
C ASN A 77 -5.19 4.73 2.79
N SER A 78 -6.35 4.21 3.21
CA SER A 78 -7.58 5.01 3.25
C SER A 78 -7.47 6.17 4.24
N GLN A 79 -6.85 5.95 5.40
CA GLN A 79 -6.60 7.01 6.39
C GLN A 79 -5.65 8.09 5.85
N ILE A 80 -4.57 7.71 5.17
CA ILE A 80 -3.64 8.66 4.55
C ILE A 80 -4.35 9.45 3.46
N SER A 81 -5.15 8.80 2.63
CA SER A 81 -5.93 9.45 1.57
C SER A 81 -6.90 10.50 2.13
N GLU A 82 -7.60 10.17 3.22
CA GLU A 82 -8.48 11.12 3.92
C GLU A 82 -7.71 12.32 4.47
N ARG A 83 -6.55 12.10 5.12
CA ARG A 83 -5.70 13.18 5.62
C ARG A 83 -5.22 14.10 4.50
N ILE A 84 -4.81 13.55 3.36
CA ILE A 84 -4.40 14.33 2.18
C ILE A 84 -5.57 15.17 1.66
N SER A 85 -6.78 14.59 1.60
CA SER A 85 -7.98 15.31 1.15
C SER A 85 -8.28 16.51 2.07
N VAL A 86 -8.27 16.30 3.38
CA VAL A 86 -8.48 17.38 4.36
C VAL A 86 -7.41 18.46 4.26
N ALA A 87 -6.13 18.07 4.19
CA ALA A 87 -5.03 19.02 4.06
C ALA A 87 -5.10 19.84 2.77
N THR A 88 -5.52 19.20 1.66
CA THR A 88 -5.70 19.86 0.37
C THR A 88 -6.84 20.87 0.44
N GLN A 89 -7.97 20.51 1.05
CA GLN A 89 -9.09 21.42 1.25
C GLN A 89 -8.69 22.65 2.09
N CYS A 90 -8.01 22.43 3.21
CA CYS A 90 -7.50 23.51 4.07
C CYS A 90 -6.50 24.41 3.31
N SER A 91 -5.65 23.85 2.45
CA SER A 91 -4.71 24.62 1.63
C SER A 91 -5.43 25.49 0.61
N ILE A 92 -6.49 24.97 -0.04
CA ILE A 92 -7.33 25.73 -0.97
C ILE A 92 -8.01 26.90 -0.24
N GLU A 93 -8.56 26.66 0.95
CA GLU A 93 -9.19 27.70 1.77
C GLU A 93 -8.19 28.77 2.22
N MET A 94 -6.98 28.36 2.64
CA MET A 94 -5.93 29.30 3.02
C MET A 94 -5.45 30.12 1.81
N GLN A 95 -5.32 29.50 0.63
CA GLN A 95 -4.96 30.21 -0.61
C GLN A 95 -6.03 31.21 -1.03
N SER A 96 -7.32 30.86 -0.90
CA SER A 96 -8.41 31.79 -1.22
C SER A 96 -8.44 32.98 -0.27
N ALA A 97 -8.29 32.75 1.04
CA ALA A 97 -8.17 33.80 2.04
C ALA A 97 -6.95 34.69 1.78
N ASN A 98 -5.81 34.09 1.42
CA ASN A 98 -4.62 34.85 1.04
C ASN A 98 -4.90 35.73 -0.17
N ASN A 99 -5.52 35.21 -1.23
CA ASN A 99 -5.88 35.98 -2.42
C ASN A 99 -6.83 37.15 -2.13
N VAL A 100 -7.78 36.99 -1.20
CA VAL A 100 -8.65 38.09 -0.74
C VAL A 100 -7.83 39.17 -0.06
N LEU A 101 -6.95 38.80 0.88
CA LEU A 101 -6.03 39.74 1.51
C LEU A 101 -5.13 40.42 0.47
N ARG A 102 -4.76 39.68 -0.60
CA ARG A 102 -3.99 40.25 -1.70
C ARG A 102 -4.73 41.35 -2.46
N ALA A 103 -5.97 41.08 -2.82
CA ALA A 103 -6.81 42.07 -3.49
C ALA A 103 -7.01 43.32 -2.61
N GLN A 104 -7.25 43.13 -1.31
CA GLN A 104 -7.42 44.26 -0.37
C GLN A 104 -6.15 45.10 -0.23
N ALA A 105 -4.98 44.46 -0.12
CA ALA A 105 -3.71 45.17 -0.05
C ALA A 105 -3.42 45.96 -1.33
N MET A 106 -3.71 45.38 -2.50
CA MET A 106 -3.61 46.08 -3.80
C MET A 106 -4.53 47.29 -3.86
N GLU A 107 -5.80 47.14 -3.45
CA GLU A 107 -6.78 48.22 -3.44
C GLU A 107 -6.34 49.38 -2.54
N LEU A 108 -5.88 49.08 -1.32
CA LEU A 108 -5.39 50.09 -0.38
C LEU A 108 -4.14 50.80 -0.91
N THR A 109 -3.21 50.05 -1.52
CA THR A 109 -2.00 50.61 -2.13
C THR A 109 -2.35 51.56 -3.27
N GLU A 110 -3.32 51.20 -4.12
CA GLU A 110 -3.76 52.06 -5.22
C GLU A 110 -4.47 53.32 -4.72
N ARG A 111 -5.32 53.20 -3.69
CA ARG A 111 -5.95 54.36 -3.05
C ARG A 111 -4.91 55.31 -2.46
N LEU A 112 -3.89 54.79 -1.79
CA LEU A 112 -2.79 55.58 -1.25
C LEU A 112 -1.97 56.25 -2.36
N ARG A 113 -1.66 55.53 -3.44
CA ARG A 113 -0.97 56.08 -4.61
C ARG A 113 -1.77 57.21 -5.27
N SER A 114 -3.09 57.04 -5.38
CA SER A 114 -3.99 58.09 -5.88
C SER A 114 -3.97 59.33 -4.98
N LEU A 115 -4.04 59.17 -3.65
CA LEU A 115 -3.94 60.27 -2.70
C LEU A 115 -2.58 60.98 -2.79
N ASN A 116 -1.49 60.21 -2.88
CA ASN A 116 -0.14 60.74 -3.09
C ASN A 116 -0.05 61.55 -4.40
N SER A 117 -0.65 61.06 -5.49
CA SER A 117 -0.69 61.80 -6.76
C SER A 117 -1.49 63.10 -6.65
N VAL A 118 -2.61 63.12 -5.92
CA VAL A 118 -3.37 64.35 -5.66
C VAL A 118 -2.54 65.34 -4.82
N LEU A 119 -1.82 64.86 -3.81
CA LEU A 119 -0.92 65.69 -3.02
C LEU A 119 0.17 66.34 -3.89
N GLN A 120 0.81 65.59 -4.79
CA GLN A 120 1.79 66.14 -5.74
C GLN A 120 1.22 67.28 -6.60
N VAL A 121 -0.01 67.12 -7.11
CA VAL A 121 -0.68 68.20 -7.87
C VAL A 121 -0.93 69.44 -6.99
N VAL A 122 -1.30 69.25 -5.72
CA VAL A 122 -1.50 70.37 -4.79
C VAL A 122 -0.19 71.06 -4.43
N GLU A 123 0.91 70.32 -4.30
CA GLU A 123 2.25 70.89 -4.10
C GLU A 123 2.68 71.76 -5.29
N GLU A 124 2.51 71.26 -6.53
CA GLU A 124 2.86 71.98 -7.76
C GLU A 124 2.08 73.30 -7.89
N VAL A 125 0.81 73.32 -7.48
CA VAL A 125 -0.05 74.51 -7.54
C VAL A 125 0.16 75.44 -6.33
N GLY A 126 0.50 74.88 -5.17
CA GLY A 126 0.55 75.59 -3.88
C GLY A 126 1.94 76.05 -3.44
N GLY A 127 3.02 75.53 -4.03
CA GLY A 127 4.41 75.93 -3.73
C GLY A 127 4.98 75.42 -2.40
N TYR A 128 4.30 74.47 -1.73
CA TYR A 128 4.80 73.81 -0.52
C TYR A 128 5.31 72.41 -0.87
N ALA A 129 6.51 72.05 -0.41
CA ALA A 129 7.06 70.70 -0.54
C ALA A 129 6.51 69.78 0.58
N VAL A 130 5.85 68.70 0.19
CA VAL A 130 5.31 67.60 0.98
C VAL A 130 6.15 66.37 0.65
N ASP A 131 6.84 65.84 1.66
CA ASP A 131 7.67 64.66 1.52
C ASP A 131 6.76 63.41 1.45
N ILE A 132 6.49 62.92 0.24
CA ILE A 132 5.57 61.80 0.00
C ILE A 132 6.34 60.48 0.13
N PRO A 133 6.00 59.59 1.08
CA PRO A 133 6.68 58.31 1.25
C PRO A 133 6.44 57.37 0.05
N GLU A 134 7.51 56.74 -0.42
CA GLU A 134 7.47 55.69 -1.45
C GLU A 134 6.90 54.41 -0.82
N ILE A 135 5.73 53.96 -1.28
CA ILE A 135 5.06 52.77 -0.72
C ILE A 135 5.66 51.52 -1.36
N PRO A 136 6.26 50.61 -0.58
CA PRO A 136 6.76 49.34 -1.11
C PRO A 136 5.62 48.49 -1.66
N GLU A 137 5.88 47.78 -2.76
CA GLU A 137 4.89 46.85 -3.32
C GLU A 137 4.56 45.76 -2.27
N PRO A 138 3.27 45.58 -1.91
CA PRO A 138 2.86 44.70 -0.81
C PRO A 138 3.24 43.22 -1.01
N TRP A 139 3.66 42.84 -2.22
CA TRP A 139 4.08 41.48 -2.59
C TRP A 139 5.58 41.22 -2.46
N GLN A 140 6.38 42.24 -2.14
CA GLN A 140 7.80 42.05 -1.86
C GLN A 140 7.97 41.42 -0.47
N LEU A 141 7.70 40.12 -0.39
CA LEU A 141 8.08 39.32 0.78
C LEU A 141 9.62 39.34 0.88
N PRO A 142 10.21 39.74 2.02
CA PRO A 142 11.67 39.67 2.24
C PRO A 142 12.25 38.25 2.16
N CYS A 143 11.37 37.24 2.14
CA CYS A 143 11.75 35.84 2.17
C CYS A 143 11.25 35.15 0.89
N PRO A 144 12.13 34.46 0.14
CA PRO A 144 11.68 33.58 -0.95
C PRO A 144 10.68 32.57 -0.39
N ILE A 145 9.59 32.31 -1.12
CA ILE A 145 8.72 31.18 -0.86
C ILE A 145 9.58 29.93 -1.03
N GLN A 146 10.11 29.39 0.06
CA GLN A 146 10.82 28.13 0.02
C GLN A 146 9.78 27.04 -0.30
N PRO A 147 9.98 26.23 -1.34
CA PRO A 147 9.11 25.08 -1.57
C PRO A 147 9.10 24.25 -0.28
N ILE A 148 7.89 23.89 0.17
CA ILE A 148 7.72 22.98 1.30
C ILE A 148 8.34 21.65 0.88
N MET A 149 9.60 21.43 1.26
CA MET A 149 10.24 20.14 1.11
C MET A 149 9.51 19.19 2.04
N ALA A 150 8.74 18.25 1.48
CA ALA A 150 8.24 17.13 2.24
C ALA A 150 9.46 16.43 2.86
N SER A 151 9.61 16.53 4.17
CA SER A 151 10.69 15.88 4.90
C SER A 151 10.59 14.37 4.66
N VAL A 152 11.64 13.81 4.08
CA VAL A 152 11.75 12.39 3.68
C VAL A 152 11.79 11.43 4.88
N ASP A 153 11.83 11.95 6.11
CA ASP A 153 12.03 11.16 7.35
C ASP A 153 10.77 10.51 7.93
N MET A 154 9.61 10.57 7.27
CA MET A 154 8.39 9.90 7.78
C MET A 154 8.28 8.41 7.42
N PHE A 155 9.28 7.83 6.73
CA PHE A 155 9.29 6.41 6.33
C PHE A 155 10.46 5.61 6.93
N GLU A 156 10.99 6.00 8.10
CA GLU A 156 11.73 5.05 8.94
C GLU A 156 10.74 4.02 9.51
N TYR A 157 10.51 2.95 8.76
CA TYR A 157 9.98 1.70 9.28
C TYR A 157 11.08 1.06 10.13
N ASP A 158 10.97 1.22 11.45
CA ASP A 158 11.71 0.41 12.42
C ASP A 158 11.27 -1.06 12.33
N GLY A 159 12.27 -1.96 12.15
CA GLY A 159 12.32 -3.31 12.71
C GLY A 159 11.46 -4.41 12.08
#